data_AF-A0A7T8GU65-F1
#
_entry.id   AF-A0A7T8GU65-F1
#
_cell.length_a   1.000
_cell.length_b   1.000
_cell.length_c   1.000
_cell.angle_alpha   90.00
_cell.angle_beta   90.00
_cell.angle_gamma   90.00
#
_symmetry.space_group_name_H-M   'P 1'
#
loop_
_entity.id
_entity.type
_entity.pdbx_description
1 polymer ?
#
loop_
_entity_poly.entity_id
_entity_poly.type
_entity_poly.pdbx_seq_one_letter_code
_entity_poly.pdbx_strand_id
1 'polypeptide(L)' 'MYQRVVWNGTESVFLPIEYGVRQGSILGPILYLVLVADVTSCVGVGNEDNSGYADDFFLWAV' A
#
# COMPACT_ATOMS: atom_id res chain seq x y z
N MET A 1 10.42 16.26 0.81
CA MET A 1 9.47 16.15 1.93
C MET A 1 10.10 15.24 2.99
N TYR A 2 9.87 15.43 4.29
CA TYR A 2 10.50 14.63 5.37
C TYR A 2 9.44 13.91 6.20
N GLN A 3 9.76 12.71 6.72
CA GLN A 3 8.93 11.97 7.67
C GLN A 3 9.75 11.45 8.85
N ARG A 4 9.05 11.10 9.93
CA ARG A 4 9.59 10.38 11.08
C ARG A 4 8.54 9.44 11.64
N VAL A 5 8.98 8.42 12.37
CA VAL A 5 8.13 7.55 13.18
C VAL A 5 8.07 8.09 14.61
N VAL A 6 6.86 8.15 15.17
CA VAL A 6 6.60 8.43 16.58
C VAL A 6 5.88 7.20 17.15
N TRP A 7 6.47 6.55 18.15
CA TRP A 7 5.92 5.34 18.75
C TRP A 7 6.17 5.33 20.27
N ASN A 8 5.11 5.19 21.07
CA ASN A 8 5.20 5.12 22.53
C ASN A 8 6.06 6.22 23.17
N GLY A 9 5.89 7.47 22.73
CA GLY A 9 6.65 8.62 23.22
C GLY A 9 8.13 8.66 22.77
N THR A 10 8.58 7.67 22.00
CA THR A 10 9.89 7.67 21.34
C THR A 10 9.76 8.21 19.93
N GLU A 11 10.70 9.07 19.54
CA GLU A 11 10.74 9.68 18.22
C GLU A 11 12.02 9.27 17.48
N SER A 12 11.88 8.90 16.21
CA SER A 12 13.02 8.73 15.31
C SER A 12 13.45 10.07 14.70
N VAL A 13 14.64 10.08 14.09
CA VAL A 13 15.13 11.22 13.30
C VAL A 13 14.27 11.43 12.05
N PHE A 14 14.21 12.67 11.56
CA PHE A 14 13.57 12.95 10.28
C PHE A 14 14.43 12.44 9.12
N LEU A 15 13.79 11.77 8.16
CA LEU A 15 14.42 11.30 6.93
C LEU A 15 13.70 11.86 5.70
N PRO A 16 14.44 12.18 4.63
CA PRO A 16 13.85 12.61 3.36
C PRO A 16 13.03 11.45 2.76
N ILE A 17 11.91 11.80 2.14
CA ILE A 17 11.02 10.86 1.45
C ILE A 17 11.34 10.93 -0.04
N GLU A 18 11.88 9.85 -0.58
CA GLU A 18 12.13 9.72 -2.02
C GLU A 18 10.94 9.10 -2.76
N TYR A 19 10.17 8.23 -2.09
CA TYR A 19 9.06 7.48 -2.67
C TYR A 19 7.89 7.38 -1.69
N GLY A 20 6.69 7.10 -2.22
CA GLY A 20 5.48 6.87 -1.45
C GLY A 20 4.59 8.11 -1.31
N VAL A 21 3.50 7.93 -0.56
CA VAL A 21 2.46 8.94 -0.35
C VAL A 21 2.38 9.35 1.13
N ARG A 22 2.01 10.60 1.41
CA ARG A 22 1.87 11.10 2.79
C ARG A 22 0.81 10.30 3.55
N GLN A 23 1.12 9.88 4.78
CA GLN A 23 0.10 9.38 5.70
C GLN A 23 -0.99 10.44 5.92
N GLY A 24 -2.25 10.02 5.87
CA GLY A 24 -3.41 10.92 5.92
C GLY A 24 -3.76 11.61 4.59
N SER A 25 -3.09 11.27 3.49
CA SER A 25 -3.47 11.73 2.15
C SER A 25 -4.77 11.04 1.70
N ILE A 26 -5.78 11.82 1.33
CA ILE A 26 -7.04 11.30 0.75
C ILE A 26 -6.77 10.61 -0.61
N LEU A 27 -5.75 11.06 -1.34
CA LEU A 27 -5.39 10.50 -2.64
C LEU A 27 -4.52 9.23 -2.50
N GLY A 28 -3.87 9.02 -1.35
CA GLY A 28 -2.98 7.89 -1.11
C GLY A 28 -3.64 6.53 -1.39
N PRO A 29 -4.81 6.24 -0.80
CA PRO A 29 -5.53 4.99 -1.04
C PRO A 29 -5.91 4.79 -2.52
N ILE A 30 -6.29 5.86 -3.23
CA ILE A 30 -6.67 5.79 -4.65
C ILE A 30 -5.44 5.43 -5.51
N LEU A 31 -4.30 6.09 -5.26
CA LEU A 31 -3.06 5.79 -5.97
C LEU A 31 -2.60 4.35 -5.69
N TYR A 32 -2.80 3.86 -4.47
CA TYR A 32 -2.51 2.48 -4.12
C TYR A 32 -3.37 1.49 -4.93
N LEU A 33 -4.68 1.72 -5.02
CA LEU A 33 -5.59 0.85 -5.81
C LEU A 33 -5.19 0.79 -7.30
N VAL A 34 -4.71 1.89 -7.87
CA VAL A 34 -4.19 1.91 -9.25
C VAL A 34 -2.89 1.12 -9.36
N LEU A 35 -2.00 1.24 -8.39
CA LEU A 35 -0.71 0.53 -8.37
C LEU A 35 -0.87 -0.99 -8.32
N VAL A 36 -1.88 -1.49 -7.62
CA VAL A 36 -2.11 -2.93 -7.41
C VAL A 36 -3.20 -3.52 -8.32
N ALA A 37 -3.69 -2.74 -9.29
CA ALA A 37 -4.82 -3.13 -10.13
C ALA A 37 -4.56 -4.39 -10.98
N ASP A 38 -3.29 -4.71 -11.26
CA ASP A 38 -2.85 -5.85 -12.06
C ASP A 38 -2.18 -6.95 -11.22
N VAL A 39 -2.25 -6.88 -9.89
CA VAL A 39 -1.57 -7.82 -8.99
C VAL A 39 -1.94 -9.28 -9.27
N THR A 40 -3.21 -9.54 -9.60
CA THR A 40 -3.77 -10.86 -9.92
C THR A 40 -3.14 -11.44 -11.18
N SER A 41 -2.94 -10.60 -12.20
CA SER A 41 -2.27 -10.96 -13.44
C SER A 41 -0.77 -11.22 -13.22
N CYS A 42 -0.12 -10.42 -12.36
CA CYS A 42 1.29 -10.57 -12.01
C CYS A 42 1.60 -11.92 -11.33
N VAL A 43 0.64 -12.48 -10.60
CA VAL A 43 0.78 -13.78 -9.92
C VAL A 43 0.17 -14.95 -10.69
N GLY A 44 -0.39 -14.71 -11.88
CA GLY A 44 -0.94 -15.75 -12.74
C GLY A 44 -2.29 -16.32 -12.27
N VAL A 45 -3.07 -15.56 -11.50
CA VAL A 45 -4.39 -15.96 -11.00
C VAL A 45 -5.48 -15.20 -11.75
N GLY A 46 -6.55 -15.89 -12.15
CA GLY A 46 -7.72 -15.27 -12.79
C GLY A 46 -8.39 -14.25 -11.89
N ASN A 47 -9.11 -13.27 -12.46
CA ASN A 47 -9.77 -12.22 -11.67
C ASN A 47 -11.05 -12.71 -10.97
N GLU A 48 -11.51 -13.90 -11.32
CA GLU A 48 -12.82 -14.44 -10.96
C GLU A 48 -13.03 -14.76 -9.46
N ASP A 49 -11.99 -14.86 -8.63
CA ASP A 49 -12.14 -15.23 -7.21
C ASP A 49 -11.31 -14.37 -6.23
N ASN A 50 -10.76 -13.23 -6.65
CA ASN A 50 -9.91 -12.42 -5.78
C ASN A 50 -10.71 -11.46 -4.91
N SER A 51 -10.38 -11.39 -3.61
CA SER A 51 -10.96 -10.43 -2.67
C SER A 51 -9.84 -9.65 -2.01
N GLY A 52 -10.03 -8.34 -1.84
CA GLY A 52 -9.03 -7.51 -1.19
C GLY A 52 -9.61 -6.18 -0.73
N TYR A 53 -8.97 -5.60 0.27
CA TYR A 53 -9.30 -4.29 0.82
C TYR A 53 -8.02 -3.55 1.19
N ALA A 54 -7.81 -2.38 0.58
CA ALA A 54 -6.55 -1.66 0.71
C ALA A 54 -5.37 -2.60 0.44
N ASP A 55 -4.41 -2.73 1.36
CA ASP A 55 -3.24 -3.59 1.23
C ASP A 55 -3.45 -5.08 1.60
N ASP A 56 -4.60 -5.43 2.18
CA ASP A 56 -4.96 -6.81 2.50
C ASP A 56 -5.60 -7.50 1.28
N PHE A 57 -4.92 -8.50 0.70
CA PHE A 57 -5.41 -9.29 -0.43
C PHE A 57 -5.48 -10.79 -0.13
N PHE A 58 -6.55 -11.43 -0.59
CA PHE A 58 -6.73 -12.88 -0.62
C PHE A 58 -6.81 -13.35 -2.06
N LEU A 59 -5.84 -14.17 -2.44
CA LEU A 59 -5.71 -14.77 -3.76
C LEU A 59 -5.93 -16.28 -3.63
N TRP A 60 -6.77 -16.83 -4.50
CA TRP A 60 -7.06 -18.26 -4.54
C TRP A 60 -6.49 -18.85 -5.83
N ALA A 61 -5.55 -19.78 -5.68
CA ALA A 61 -5.00 -20.56 -6.78
C ALA A 61 -5.35 -22.03 -6.57
N VAL A 62 -5.87 -22.69 -7.61
CA VAL A 62 -6.21 -24.12 -7.62
C VAL A 62 -5.12 -24.90 -8.32
#